data_AF-A0A534PPB1-F1
#
_entry.id   AF-A0A534PPB1-F1
#
_cell.length_a   1.000
_cell.length_b   1.000
_cell.length_c   1.000
_cell.angle_alpha   90.00
_cell.angle_beta   90.00
_cell.angle_gamma   90.00
#
_symmetry.space_group_name_H-M   'P 1'
#
loop_
_entity.id
_entity.type
_entity.pdbx_description
1 polymer ?
#
loop_
_entity_poly.entity_id
_entity_poly.type
_entity_poly.pdbx_seq_one_letter_code
_entity_poly.pdbx_strand_id
1 'polypeptide(L)'
;MAQREADEYDALEQSHPTGISAGQIVEFFIPKGVKLAQATFRKYVQLGLLPRSRRVGEKGKHRGSHGLYPASAVRRIHLIKSLMDEGMTLEEIRRSFIFFRGQLDGVERSLDELFAALDKSLAEKPELKPPRRKELERLLGERRKQADQFVKDMERTVSEITAREKEGS
;
A
#
# COMPACT_ATOMS: atom_id res chain seq x y z
N MET A 1 -4.71 18.83 14.71
CA MET A 1 -3.56 17.91 14.73
C MET A 1 -3.76 16.80 13.70
N ALA A 2 -4.80 15.97 13.85
CA ALA A 2 -5.11 14.85 12.93
C ALA A 2 -5.16 15.23 11.43
N GLN A 3 -5.75 16.37 11.06
CA GLN A 3 -5.80 16.80 9.65
C GLN A 3 -4.40 17.08 9.08
N ARG A 4 -3.52 17.73 9.84
CA ARG A 4 -2.15 18.04 9.39
C ARG A 4 -1.32 16.77 9.21
N GLU A 5 -1.52 15.77 10.06
CA GLU A 5 -0.85 14.47 9.93
C GLU A 5 -1.36 13.70 8.70
N ALA A 6 -2.66 13.72 8.43
CA ALA A 6 -3.22 13.13 7.22
C ALA A 6 -2.62 13.76 5.95
N ASP A 7 -2.54 15.09 5.92
CA ASP A 7 -1.97 15.85 4.81
C ASP A 7 -0.48 15.51 4.58
N GLU A 8 0.30 15.25 5.65
CA GLU A 8 1.71 14.85 5.55
C GLU A 8 1.89 13.44 4.97
N TYR A 9 1.02 12.49 5.34
CA TYR A 9 1.05 11.15 4.73
C TYR A 9 0.68 11.22 3.25
N ASP A 10 -0.34 12.00 2.90
CA ASP A 10 -0.75 12.19 1.51
C ASP A 10 0.36 12.83 0.68
N ALA A 11 1.04 13.86 1.21
CA ALA A 11 2.17 14.50 0.57
C ALA A 11 3.35 13.53 0.36
N LEU A 12 3.64 12.68 1.35
CA LEU A 12 4.68 11.65 1.22
C LEU A 12 4.32 10.63 0.12
N GLU A 13 3.07 10.19 0.11
CA GLU A 13 2.57 9.20 -0.85
C GLU A 13 2.58 9.75 -2.29
N GLN A 14 2.20 11.01 -2.47
CA GLN A 14 2.24 11.69 -3.77
C GLN A 14 3.67 11.95 -4.26
N SER A 15 4.60 12.29 -3.35
CA SER A 15 5.99 12.57 -3.71
C SER A 15 6.83 11.32 -3.99
N HIS A 16 6.41 10.15 -3.49
CA HIS A 16 7.12 8.89 -3.64
C HIS A 16 6.25 7.77 -4.24
N PRO A 17 5.73 7.94 -5.47
CA PRO A 17 4.86 6.96 -6.10
C PRO A 17 5.58 5.62 -6.37
N THR A 18 6.90 5.65 -6.54
CA THR A 18 7.73 4.44 -6.77
C THR A 18 8.17 3.75 -5.48
N GLY A 19 7.82 4.32 -4.33
CA GLY A 19 8.20 3.85 -3.00
C GLY A 19 9.44 4.53 -2.42
N ILE A 20 9.72 4.18 -1.17
CA ILE A 20 10.75 4.75 -0.30
C ILE A 20 11.58 3.64 0.35
N SER A 21 12.83 3.96 0.69
CA SER A 21 13.71 3.05 1.41
C SER A 21 13.28 2.88 2.88
N ALA A 22 13.74 1.79 3.51
CA ALA A 22 13.53 1.58 4.95
C ALA A 22 14.14 2.72 5.80
N GLY A 23 15.24 3.33 5.34
CA GLY A 23 15.87 4.47 6.01
C GLY A 23 14.95 5.69 6.00
N GLN A 24 14.43 6.05 4.83
CA GLN A 24 13.47 7.17 4.67
C GLN A 24 12.20 6.97 5.51
N ILE A 25 11.69 5.73 5.62
CA ILE A 25 10.56 5.41 6.50
C ILE A 25 10.89 5.74 7.96
N VAL A 26 12.06 5.31 8.43
CA VAL A 26 12.48 5.57 9.82
C VAL A 26 12.69 7.07 10.05
N GLU A 27 13.34 7.75 9.10
CA GLU A 27 13.60 9.19 9.15
C GLU A 27 12.32 10.01 9.21
N PHE A 28 11.25 9.60 8.50
CA PHE A 28 9.95 10.27 8.55
C PHE A 28 9.38 10.38 9.97
N PHE A 29 9.67 9.41 10.85
CA PHE A 29 9.15 9.36 12.21
C PHE A 29 10.02 10.09 13.25
N ILE A 30 11.27 10.43 12.92
CA ILE A 30 12.20 11.10 13.85
C ILE A 30 11.63 12.44 14.33
N PRO A 31 11.17 13.37 13.44
CA PRO A 31 10.65 14.67 13.88
C PRO A 31 9.36 14.56 14.71
N LYS A 32 8.64 13.43 14.57
CA LYS A 32 7.36 13.17 15.23
C LYS A 32 7.51 12.58 16.64
N GLY A 33 8.75 12.39 17.11
CA GLY A 33 9.04 11.77 18.41
C GLY A 33 8.71 10.28 18.48
N VAL A 34 8.33 9.66 17.36
CA VAL A 34 7.97 8.23 17.30
C VAL A 34 9.24 7.40 17.23
N LYS A 35 9.49 6.60 18.26
CA LYS A 35 10.62 5.67 18.30
C LYS A 35 10.36 4.47 17.38
N LEU A 36 10.82 4.59 16.13
CA LEU A 36 10.84 3.50 15.16
C LEU A 36 12.29 3.18 14.78
N ALA A 37 12.85 2.11 15.32
CA ALA A 37 14.14 1.61 14.87
C ALA A 37 13.97 0.76 13.59
N GLN A 38 15.01 0.67 12.76
CA GLN A 38 15.00 -0.24 11.60
C GLN A 38 14.73 -1.70 11.99
N ALA A 39 15.18 -2.13 13.16
CA ALA A 39 14.90 -3.48 13.67
C ALA A 39 13.40 -3.70 13.90
N THR A 40 12.70 -2.72 14.49
CA THR A 40 11.24 -2.76 14.69
C THR A 40 10.51 -2.79 13.36
N PHE A 41 10.92 -1.95 12.41
CA PHE A 41 10.37 -1.95 11.06
C PHE A 41 10.52 -3.33 10.39
N ARG A 42 11.72 -3.92 10.43
CA ARG A 42 11.95 -5.27 9.89
C ARG A 42 11.07 -6.32 10.56
N LYS A 43 10.88 -6.24 11.88
CA LYS A 43 9.98 -7.12 12.62
C LYS A 43 8.54 -7.01 12.10
N TYR A 44 8.03 -5.80 11.86
CA TYR A 44 6.68 -5.61 11.32
C TYR A 44 6.53 -6.20 9.91
N VAL A 45 7.55 -6.03 9.04
CA VAL A 45 7.56 -6.67 7.72
C VAL A 45 7.56 -8.20 7.83
N GLN A 46 8.38 -8.77 8.73
CA GLN A 46 8.45 -10.22 8.96
C GLN A 46 7.13 -10.81 9.46
N LEU A 47 6.41 -10.07 10.31
CA LEU A 47 5.09 -10.46 10.81
C LEU A 47 3.96 -10.24 9.77
N GLY A 48 4.30 -9.72 8.58
CA GLY A 48 3.35 -9.37 7.52
C GLY A 48 2.58 -8.08 7.78
N LEU A 49 2.81 -7.42 8.93
CA LEU A 49 2.11 -6.19 9.34
C LEU A 49 2.42 -5.01 8.42
N LEU A 50 3.42 -5.13 7.55
CA LEU A 50 3.78 -4.15 6.53
C LEU A 50 4.05 -4.86 5.19
N PRO A 51 3.86 -4.16 4.06
CA PRO A 51 4.18 -4.69 2.75
C PRO A 51 5.67 -5.08 2.64
N ARG A 52 5.95 -6.11 1.83
CA ARG A 52 7.33 -6.50 1.50
C ARG A 52 7.96 -5.50 0.53
N SER A 53 9.28 -5.38 0.57
CA SER A 53 9.98 -4.51 -0.37
C SER A 53 9.97 -5.07 -1.79
N ARG A 54 9.82 -4.17 -2.76
CA ARG A 54 10.13 -4.41 -4.18
C ARG A 54 11.61 -4.13 -4.39
N ARG A 55 12.36 -5.10 -4.92
CA ARG A 55 13.76 -4.87 -5.28
C ARG A 55 13.82 -4.13 -6.61
N VAL A 56 14.56 -3.02 -6.62
CA VAL A 56 14.87 -2.27 -7.84
C VAL A 56 16.38 -2.31 -8.04
N GLY A 57 16.80 -2.65 -9.27
CA GLY A 57 18.19 -2.51 -9.69
C GLY A 57 18.43 -1.07 -10.14
N GLU A 58 19.49 -0.44 -9.65
CA GLU A 58 19.95 0.82 -10.25
C GLU A 58 20.71 0.52 -11.54
N LYS A 59 20.43 1.29 -12.59
CA LYS A 59 21.10 1.14 -13.89
C LYS A 59 22.59 1.54 -13.74
N GLY A 60 23.50 0.58 -13.83
CA GLY A 60 24.96 0.82 -13.80
C GLY A 60 25.77 -0.40 -13.34
N LYS A 61 27.05 -0.51 -13.77
CA LYS A 61 27.92 -1.68 -13.57
C LYS A 61 28.25 -2.02 -12.09
N HIS A 62 27.96 -1.10 -11.15
CA HIS A 62 28.35 -1.23 -9.73
C HIS A 62 27.28 -0.77 -8.73
N ARG A 63 25.99 -0.77 -9.09
CA ARG A 63 24.94 -0.27 -8.18
C ARG A 63 24.04 -1.42 -7.75
N GLY A 64 24.14 -1.78 -6.47
CA GLY A 64 23.41 -2.90 -5.89
C GLY A 64 21.89 -2.74 -6.01
N SER A 65 21.17 -3.85 -5.91
CA SER A 65 19.72 -3.83 -5.79
C SER A 65 19.31 -3.34 -4.39
N HIS A 66 18.44 -2.34 -4.33
CA HIS A 66 17.90 -1.83 -3.07
C HIS A 66 16.40 -2.16 -2.96
N GLY A 67 15.89 -2.28 -1.73
CA GLY A 67 14.48 -2.55 -1.47
C GLY A 67 13.69 -1.25 -1.28
N LEU A 68 12.66 -1.05 -2.09
CA LEU A 68 11.68 0.02 -1.94
C LEU A 68 10.38 -0.51 -1.35
N TYR A 69 9.81 0.24 -0.44
CA TYR A 69 8.52 -0.01 0.20
C TYR A 69 7.53 1.05 -0.27
N PRO A 70 6.23 0.74 -0.40
CA PRO A 70 5.25 1.79 -0.70
C PRO A 70 5.23 2.83 0.41
N ALA A 71 5.06 4.10 0.05
CA ALA A 71 5.04 5.21 1.01
C ALA A 71 3.93 5.07 2.06
N SER A 72 2.83 4.39 1.74
CA SER A 72 1.76 4.06 2.71
C SER A 72 2.19 3.19 3.88
N ALA A 73 3.36 2.53 3.79
CA ALA A 73 3.94 1.84 4.93
C ALA A 73 4.06 2.77 6.15
N VAL A 74 4.32 4.07 5.93
CA VAL A 74 4.39 5.08 6.99
C VAL A 74 3.03 5.24 7.69
N ARG A 75 1.94 5.48 6.95
CA ARG A 75 0.59 5.57 7.55
C ARG A 75 0.24 4.31 8.34
N ARG A 76 0.59 3.14 7.80
CA ARG A 76 0.36 1.86 8.46
C ARG A 76 1.16 1.68 9.75
N ILE A 77 2.42 2.14 9.78
CA ILE A 77 3.24 2.13 11.00
C ILE A 77 2.62 3.02 12.08
N HIS A 78 2.16 4.21 11.71
CA HIS A 78 1.50 5.11 12.65
C HIS A 78 0.29 4.42 13.29
N LEU A 79 -0.58 3.80 12.48
CA LEU A 79 -1.74 3.06 12.99
C LEU A 79 -1.34 1.90 13.91
N ILE A 80 -0.35 1.09 13.53
CA ILE A 80 0.17 0.00 14.39
C ILE A 80 0.63 0.56 15.75
N LYS A 81 1.35 1.69 15.74
CA LYS A 81 1.83 2.33 16.97
C LYS A 81 0.68 2.84 17.84
N SER A 82 -0.31 3.52 17.26
CA SER A 82 -1.49 3.98 18.00
C SER A 82 -2.24 2.82 18.66
N LEU A 83 -2.44 1.70 17.95
CA LEU A 83 -3.09 0.52 18.51
C LEU A 83 -2.28 -0.13 19.63
N MET A 84 -0.94 -0.12 19.51
CA MET A 84 -0.07 -0.58 20.59
C MET A 84 -0.13 0.33 21.82
N ASP A 85 -0.24 1.64 21.62
CA ASP A 85 -0.41 2.62 22.70
C ASP A 85 -1.79 2.47 23.37
N GLU A 86 -2.80 1.99 22.63
CA GLU A 86 -4.11 1.55 23.14
C GLU A 86 -4.09 0.17 23.84
N GLY A 87 -2.92 -0.49 23.89
CA GLY A 87 -2.72 -1.75 24.61
C GLY A 87 -2.83 -3.01 23.76
N MET A 88 -3.06 -2.92 22.44
CA MET A 88 -3.09 -4.09 21.57
C MET A 88 -1.69 -4.69 21.36
N THR A 89 -1.62 -6.01 21.39
CA THR A 89 -0.42 -6.75 21.02
C THR A 89 -0.26 -6.82 19.50
N LEU A 90 0.97 -7.05 19.03
CA LEU A 90 1.24 -7.22 17.60
C LEU A 90 0.49 -8.41 16.98
N GLU A 91 0.19 -9.45 17.75
CA GLU A 91 -0.57 -10.61 17.29
C GLU A 91 -2.04 -10.30 17.11
N GLU A 92 -2.64 -9.54 18.04
CA GLU A 92 -4.01 -9.05 17.91
C GLU A 92 -4.13 -8.10 16.72
N ILE A 93 -3.18 -7.17 16.56
CA ILE A 93 -3.14 -6.27 15.39
C ILE A 93 -3.01 -7.07 14.09
N ARG A 94 -2.21 -8.14 14.07
CA ARG A 94 -2.05 -9.02 12.89
C ARG A 94 -3.34 -9.73 12.52
N ARG A 95 -4.15 -10.14 13.50
CA ARG A 95 -5.45 -10.80 13.29
C ARG A 95 -6.57 -9.80 13.00
N SER A 96 -6.38 -8.53 13.38
CA SER A 96 -7.38 -7.48 13.19
C SER A 96 -7.64 -7.14 11.72
N PHE A 97 -8.85 -6.61 11.47
CA PHE A 97 -9.27 -6.02 10.20
C PHE A 97 -8.25 -5.06 9.58
N ILE A 98 -7.51 -4.32 10.42
CA ILE A 98 -6.55 -3.30 10.00
C ILE A 98 -5.40 -3.91 9.19
N PHE A 99 -4.97 -5.12 9.52
CA PHE A 99 -3.95 -5.83 8.77
C PHE A 99 -4.38 -6.10 7.32
N PHE A 100 -5.60 -6.58 7.17
CA PHE A 100 -6.16 -6.97 5.89
C PHE A 100 -6.51 -5.74 5.04
N ARG A 101 -7.06 -4.68 5.64
CA ARG A 101 -7.29 -3.40 4.97
C ARG A 101 -6.00 -2.89 4.33
N GLY A 102 -4.89 -2.88 5.07
CA GLY A 102 -3.61 -2.47 4.50
C GLY A 102 -3.05 -3.39 3.40
N GLN A 103 -3.50 -4.64 3.29
CA GLN A 103 -3.18 -5.48 2.13
C GLN A 103 -4.07 -5.13 0.93
N LEU A 104 -5.36 -4.89 1.18
CA LEU A 104 -6.33 -4.48 0.15
C LEU A 104 -5.97 -3.12 -0.45
N ASP A 105 -5.58 -2.14 0.37
CA ASP A 105 -5.06 -0.85 -0.10
C ASP A 105 -3.84 -1.04 -1.03
N GLY A 106 -2.99 -2.03 -0.74
CA GLY A 106 -1.83 -2.36 -1.57
C GLY A 106 -2.21 -3.00 -2.91
N VAL A 107 -3.26 -3.84 -2.91
CA VAL A 107 -3.84 -4.43 -4.13
C VAL A 107 -4.49 -3.36 -4.99
N GLU A 108 -5.28 -2.46 -4.40
CA GLU A 108 -5.93 -1.35 -5.09
C GLU A 108 -4.91 -0.46 -5.82
N ARG A 109 -3.85 -0.03 -5.12
CA ARG A 109 -2.76 0.75 -5.75
C ARG A 109 -2.07 0.00 -6.89
N SER A 110 -1.83 -1.30 -6.71
CA SER A 110 -1.18 -2.12 -7.75
C SER A 110 -2.07 -2.25 -8.99
N LEU A 111 -3.39 -2.32 -8.80
CA LEU A 111 -4.37 -2.32 -9.88
C LEU A 111 -4.39 -0.97 -10.60
N ASP A 112 -4.39 0.14 -9.85
CA ASP A 112 -4.32 1.48 -10.43
C ASP A 112 -3.05 1.71 -11.27
N GLU A 113 -1.89 1.31 -10.75
CA GLU A 113 -0.62 1.36 -11.47
C GLU A 113 -0.67 0.53 -12.76
N LEU A 114 -1.25 -0.67 -12.71
CA LEU A 114 -1.42 -1.54 -13.86
C LEU A 114 -2.32 -0.89 -14.92
N PHE A 115 -3.49 -0.38 -14.54
CA PHE A 115 -4.40 0.26 -15.49
C PHE A 115 -3.79 1.52 -16.10
N ALA A 116 -3.09 2.35 -15.31
CA ALA A 116 -2.38 3.52 -15.83
C ALA A 116 -1.29 3.13 -16.84
N ALA A 117 -0.54 2.04 -16.60
CA ALA A 117 0.45 1.53 -17.54
C ALA A 117 -0.21 0.99 -18.84
N LEU A 118 -1.37 0.33 -18.74
CA LEU A 118 -2.13 -0.14 -19.90
C LEU A 118 -2.70 1.02 -20.72
N ASP A 119 -3.25 2.04 -20.08
CA ASP A 119 -3.76 3.26 -20.73
C ASP A 119 -2.62 3.97 -21.48
N LYS A 120 -1.45 4.10 -20.85
CA LYS A 120 -0.26 4.65 -21.51
C LYS A 120 0.18 3.81 -22.71
N SER A 121 0.24 2.50 -22.56
CA SER A 121 0.61 1.59 -23.66
C SER A 121 -0.37 1.67 -24.83
N LEU A 122 -1.66 1.91 -24.55
CA LEU A 122 -2.67 2.10 -25.59
C LEU A 122 -2.52 3.45 -26.30
N ALA A 123 -2.19 4.52 -25.57
CA ALA A 123 -1.94 5.85 -26.11
C ALA A 123 -0.71 5.89 -27.01
N GLU A 124 0.34 5.11 -26.68
CA GLU A 124 1.60 5.02 -27.43
C GLU A 124 1.50 4.21 -28.74
N LYS A 125 0.31 3.70 -29.09
CA LYS A 125 0.05 2.96 -30.34
C LYS A 125 -0.79 3.77 -31.33
N PRO A 126 -0.18 4.72 -32.07
CA PRO A 126 -0.88 5.54 -33.06
C PRO A 126 -1.41 4.73 -34.25
N GLU A 127 -0.83 3.56 -34.54
CA GLU A 127 -1.23 2.66 -35.63
C GLU A 127 -2.57 1.94 -35.39
N LEU A 128 -3.11 1.99 -34.17
CA LEU A 128 -4.42 1.41 -33.85
C LEU A 128 -5.55 2.20 -34.53
N LYS A 129 -6.36 1.48 -35.31
CA LYS A 129 -7.57 2.04 -35.92
C LYS A 129 -8.50 2.60 -34.83
N PRO A 130 -9.15 3.78 -35.04
CA PRO A 130 -10.01 4.40 -34.04
C PRO A 130 -11.11 3.50 -33.43
N PRO A 131 -11.80 2.62 -34.19
CA PRO A 131 -12.81 1.72 -33.62
C PRO A 131 -12.20 0.72 -32.63
N ARG A 132 -11.03 0.17 -32.95
CA ARG A 132 -10.34 -0.83 -32.11
C ARG A 132 -9.78 -0.18 -30.84
N ARG A 133 -9.29 1.06 -30.93
CA ARG A 133 -8.86 1.82 -29.76
C ARG A 133 -10.02 2.03 -28.78
N LYS A 134 -11.17 2.53 -29.27
CA LYS A 134 -12.37 2.72 -28.44
C LYS A 134 -12.85 1.44 -27.77
N GLU A 135 -12.78 0.31 -28.49
CA GLU A 135 -13.14 -0.99 -27.93
C GLU A 135 -12.22 -1.38 -26.76
N LEU A 136 -10.90 -1.18 -26.91
CA LEU A 136 -9.92 -1.47 -25.87
C LEU A 136 -10.07 -0.54 -24.66
N GLU A 137 -10.27 0.76 -24.87
CA GLU A 137 -10.57 1.73 -23.81
C GLU A 137 -11.82 1.32 -23.00
N ARG A 138 -12.88 0.91 -23.71
CA ARG A 138 -14.11 0.41 -23.08
C ARG A 138 -13.84 -0.84 -22.24
N LEU A 139 -13.09 -1.81 -22.79
CA LEU A 139 -12.73 -3.03 -22.06
C LEU A 139 -11.89 -2.73 -20.82
N LEU A 140 -10.89 -1.85 -20.90
CA LEU A 140 -10.10 -1.42 -19.75
C LEU A 140 -10.97 -0.77 -18.68
N GLY A 141 -11.92 0.10 -19.08
CA GLY A 141 -12.88 0.69 -18.16
C GLY A 141 -13.79 -0.33 -17.46
N GLU A 142 -14.24 -1.38 -18.17
CA GLU A 142 -15.00 -2.47 -17.57
C GLU A 142 -14.17 -3.29 -16.57
N ARG A 143 -12.91 -3.58 -16.90
CA ARG A 143 -12.00 -4.32 -16.01
C ARG A 143 -11.64 -3.51 -14.78
N ARG A 144 -11.49 -2.19 -14.90
CA ARG A 144 -11.27 -1.30 -13.74
C ARG A 144 -12.43 -1.39 -12.75
N LYS A 145 -13.68 -1.28 -13.23
CA LYS A 145 -14.87 -1.46 -12.39
C LYS A 145 -14.94 -2.83 -11.71
N GLN A 146 -14.56 -3.90 -12.40
CA GLN A 146 -14.52 -5.24 -11.82
C GLN A 146 -13.46 -5.35 -10.73
N ALA A 147 -12.31 -4.72 -10.92
CA ALA A 147 -11.23 -4.69 -9.94
C ALA A 147 -11.64 -3.91 -8.68
N ASP A 148 -12.29 -2.75 -8.84
CA ASP A 148 -12.83 -1.96 -7.73
C ASP A 148 -13.87 -2.77 -6.93
N GLN A 149 -14.74 -3.51 -7.64
CA GLN A 149 -15.73 -4.37 -7.00
C GLN A 149 -15.08 -5.52 -6.24
N PHE A 150 -14.05 -6.16 -6.82
CA PHE A 150 -13.30 -7.21 -6.15
C PHE A 150 -12.67 -6.72 -4.83
N VAL A 151 -12.05 -5.54 -4.82
CA VAL A 151 -11.49 -4.96 -3.59
C VAL A 151 -12.57 -4.77 -2.53
N LYS A 152 -13.72 -4.19 -2.89
CA LYS A 152 -14.87 -3.99 -1.97
C LYS A 152 -15.43 -5.31 -1.43
N ASP A 153 -15.55 -6.33 -2.28
CA ASP A 153 -16.03 -7.65 -1.88
C ASP A 153 -15.07 -8.31 -0.87
N MET A 154 -13.77 -8.12 -1.07
CA MET A 154 -12.75 -8.57 -0.12
C MET A 154 -12.79 -7.78 1.19
N GLU A 155 -12.97 -6.46 1.15
CA GLU A 155 -13.12 -5.64 2.37
C GLU A 155 -14.32 -6.09 3.21
N ARG A 156 -15.44 -6.36 2.54
CA ARG A 156 -16.64 -6.92 3.20
C ARG A 156 -16.37 -8.27 3.82
N THR A 157 -15.74 -9.19 3.07
CA THR A 157 -15.39 -10.52 3.57
C THR A 157 -14.50 -10.45 4.81
N VAL A 158 -13.50 -9.58 4.79
CA VAL A 158 -12.62 -9.35 5.95
C VAL A 158 -13.40 -8.78 7.12
N SER A 159 -14.30 -7.82 6.88
CA SER A 159 -15.17 -7.26 7.92
C SER A 159 -16.02 -8.35 8.59
N GLU A 160 -16.59 -9.27 7.80
CA GLU A 160 -17.38 -10.39 8.31
C GLU A 160 -16.54 -11.41 9.11
N ILE A 161 -15.31 -11.69 8.68
CA ILE A 161 -14.37 -12.58 9.40
C ILE A 161 -13.98 -11.97 10.75
N THR A 162 -13.69 -10.68 10.78
CA THR A 162 -13.16 -10.00 11.98
C THR A 162 -14.25 -9.57 12.96
N ALA A 163 -15.49 -9.38 12.49
CA ALA A 163 -16.64 -9.13 13.35
C ALA A 163 -17.01 -10.33 14.25
N ARG A 164 -16.63 -11.56 13.87
CA ARG A 164 -16.96 -12.79 14.61
C ARG A 164 -16.06 -13.08 15.82
N GLU A 165 -14.98 -12.32 16.05
CA GLU A 165 -14.10 -12.55 17.22
C GLU A 165 -14.61 -11.90 18.52
N LYS A 166 -15.77 -11.21 18.52
CA LYS A 166 -16.36 -10.59 19.72
C LYS A 166 -17.40 -11.41 20.48
N GLU A 167 -17.66 -12.66 20.09
CA GLU A 167 -18.52 -13.57 20.84
C GLU A 167 -17.72 -14.78 21.35
N GLY A 168 -17.07 -14.64 22.52
CA GLY A 168 -16.56 -15.80 23.25
C GLY A 168 -15.33 -15.60 24.14
N SER A 169 -15.51 -14.98 25.32
CA SER A 169 -14.91 -15.32 26.64
C SER A 169 -15.04 -14.15 27.61
#